data_AF-A0A3M1KB43-F1
#
_entry.id   AF-A0A3M1KB43-F1
#
_cell.length_a   1.000
_cell.length_b   1.000
_cell.length_c   1.000
_cell.angle_alpha   90.00
_cell.angle_beta   90.00
_cell.angle_gamma   90.00
#
_symmetry.space_group_name_H-M   'P 1'
#
loop_
_entity.id
_entity.type
_entity.pdbx_description
1 polymer ?
#
loop_
_entity_poly.entity_id
_entity_poly.type
_entity_poly.pdbx_seq_one_letter_code
_entity_poly.pdbx_strand_id
1 'polypeptide(L)'
;VNYAIDLHTGAVHRSNLPQIRVHLDNPAAADMAQAFGVPVMLNAEIRDGSLRGTGDDLGIPIITYEAGEALRFDETAIVAGVNGVRSVMHHLGMIRKRASSKLVEPALARSSSWVRAPADGFFRPSAQLGDRVRKGDTIGHVSGPLDATGEPVIAAASGLIIGMNNLPQVYEGEALYHIARFESVREAESIVDTFHAQLEEDINDN
;
A
#
# COMPACT_ATOMS: atom_id res chain seq x y z
N VAL A 1 -14.70 22.00 -4.73
CA VAL A 1 -13.86 20.84 -5.07
C VAL A 1 -14.78 19.75 -5.59
N ASN A 2 -14.51 19.15 -6.74
CA ASN A 2 -15.36 18.08 -7.32
C ASN A 2 -14.77 16.68 -7.10
N TYR A 3 -13.45 16.60 -6.92
CA TYR A 3 -12.67 15.38 -6.73
C TYR A 3 -11.46 15.71 -5.86
N ALA A 4 -10.93 14.76 -5.09
CA ALA A 4 -9.64 14.92 -4.43
C ALA A 4 -8.79 13.65 -4.48
N ILE A 5 -7.47 13.84 -4.58
CA ILE A 5 -6.47 12.80 -4.39
C ILE A 5 -5.62 13.24 -3.20
N ASP A 6 -5.64 12.44 -2.14
CA ASP A 6 -4.84 12.67 -0.94
C ASP A 6 -3.55 11.86 -1.03
N LEU A 7 -2.40 12.53 -0.99
CA LEU A 7 -1.09 11.90 -1.22
C LEU A 7 -0.38 11.67 0.11
N HIS A 8 -0.24 10.41 0.50
CA HIS A 8 0.42 9.99 1.73
C HIS A 8 1.67 9.15 1.44
N THR A 9 2.61 9.22 2.38
CA THR A 9 3.67 8.22 2.51
C THR A 9 3.42 7.35 3.73
N GLY A 10 4.22 6.27 3.88
CA GLY A 10 4.32 5.61 5.17
C GLY A 10 4.69 6.61 6.27
N ALA A 11 4.19 6.36 7.49
CA ALA A 11 4.58 7.14 8.67
C ALA A 11 6.10 7.07 8.87
N VAL A 12 6.64 7.92 9.75
CA VAL A 12 8.08 7.89 10.07
C VAL A 12 8.50 6.46 10.43
N HIS A 13 9.53 5.96 9.75
CA HIS A 13 10.06 4.60 9.86
C HIS A 13 9.17 3.48 9.33
N ARG A 14 8.21 3.78 8.46
CA ARG A 14 7.38 2.78 7.80
C ARG A 14 7.40 2.97 6.30
N SER A 15 7.53 1.86 5.58
CA SER A 15 7.40 1.83 4.13
C SER A 15 6.03 1.27 3.74
N ASN A 16 5.42 1.86 2.72
CA ASN A 16 4.18 1.36 2.10
C ASN A 16 4.46 0.93 0.65
N LEU A 17 3.90 -0.22 0.25
CA LEU A 17 3.79 -0.58 -1.16
C LEU A 17 2.82 0.41 -1.84
N PRO A 18 3.10 0.88 -3.07
CA PRO A 18 2.18 1.74 -3.82
C PRO A 18 0.77 1.15 -3.88
N GLN A 19 -0.19 1.88 -3.31
CA GLN A 19 -1.58 1.45 -3.23
C GLN A 19 -2.55 2.62 -3.17
N ILE A 20 -3.79 2.40 -3.62
CA ILE A 20 -4.91 3.30 -3.37
C ILE A 20 -5.80 2.75 -2.25
N ARG A 21 -6.16 3.61 -1.31
CA ARG A 21 -7.24 3.39 -0.35
C ARG A 21 -8.48 4.12 -0.80
N VAL A 22 -9.59 3.39 -0.89
CA VAL A 22 -10.86 3.89 -1.39
C VAL A 22 -12.03 3.26 -0.65
N HIS A 23 -13.14 3.98 -0.56
CA HIS A 23 -14.42 3.42 -0.16
C HIS A 23 -15.14 2.93 -1.43
N LEU A 24 -15.22 1.61 -1.61
CA LEU A 24 -15.71 1.02 -2.87
C LEU A 24 -17.20 1.28 -3.14
N ASP A 25 -17.99 1.60 -2.12
CA ASP A 25 -19.42 1.89 -2.29
C ASP A 25 -19.67 3.27 -2.90
N ASN A 26 -18.63 4.10 -3.07
CA ASN A 26 -18.65 5.33 -3.85
C ASN A 26 -18.14 5.03 -5.28
N PRO A 27 -19.01 4.89 -6.30
CA PRO A 27 -18.60 4.46 -7.63
C PRO A 27 -17.62 5.42 -8.31
N ALA A 28 -17.81 6.74 -8.11
CA ALA A 28 -16.91 7.73 -8.68
C ALA A 28 -15.51 7.66 -8.08
N ALA A 29 -15.40 7.38 -6.77
CA ALA A 29 -14.11 7.17 -6.13
C ALA A 29 -13.46 5.85 -6.56
N ALA A 30 -14.26 4.78 -6.75
CA ALA A 30 -13.78 3.50 -7.26
C ALA A 30 -13.22 3.63 -8.70
N ASP A 31 -13.92 4.34 -9.59
CA ASP A 31 -13.46 4.61 -10.95
C ASP A 31 -12.16 5.43 -10.96
N MET A 32 -12.04 6.42 -10.06
CA MET A 32 -10.79 7.17 -9.88
C MET A 32 -9.65 6.28 -9.36
N ALA A 33 -9.92 5.40 -8.39
CA ALA A 33 -8.93 4.50 -7.83
C ALA A 33 -8.41 3.52 -8.89
N GLN A 34 -9.32 2.96 -9.69
CA GLN A 34 -9.02 2.11 -10.83
C GLN A 34 -8.17 2.86 -11.88
N ALA A 35 -8.53 4.10 -12.20
CA ALA A 35 -7.80 4.93 -13.14
C ALA A 35 -6.39 5.29 -12.66
N PHE A 36 -6.11 5.27 -11.35
CA PHE A 36 -4.79 5.62 -10.80
C PHE A 36 -3.71 4.61 -11.21
N GLY A 37 -4.03 3.33 -11.39
CA GLY A 37 -3.13 2.36 -12.02
C GLY A 37 -1.90 1.92 -11.19
N VAL A 38 -2.07 1.79 -9.88
CA VAL A 38 -1.07 1.17 -8.95
C VAL A 38 -1.46 -0.28 -8.64
N PRO A 39 -0.57 -1.14 -8.14
CA PRO A 39 -0.82 -2.58 -8.15
C PRO A 39 -1.86 -3.04 -7.13
N VAL A 40 -2.15 -2.24 -6.10
CA VAL A 40 -3.09 -2.60 -5.03
C VAL A 40 -4.15 -1.52 -4.85
N MET A 41 -5.41 -1.95 -4.85
CA MET A 41 -6.55 -1.15 -4.41
C MET A 41 -7.13 -1.77 -3.15
N LEU A 42 -7.09 -1.05 -2.04
CA LEU A 42 -7.58 -1.49 -0.74
C LEU A 42 -8.93 -0.84 -0.43
N ASN A 43 -9.96 -1.67 -0.26
CA ASN A 43 -11.21 -1.22 0.35
C ASN A 43 -10.94 -0.85 1.81
N ALA A 44 -10.98 0.44 2.10
CA ALA A 44 -10.64 0.98 3.40
C ALA A 44 -11.84 1.70 4.00
N GLU A 45 -12.25 1.26 5.18
CA GLU A 45 -13.32 1.92 5.94
C GLU A 45 -13.03 3.42 6.11
N ILE A 46 -14.11 4.19 6.11
CA ILE A 46 -14.08 5.60 6.44
C ILE A 46 -13.80 5.71 7.93
N ARG A 47 -12.83 6.55 8.29
CA ARG A 47 -12.59 6.91 9.68
C ARG A 47 -13.27 8.23 9.98
N ASP A 48 -13.93 8.29 11.13
CA ASP A 48 -14.51 9.53 11.62
C ASP A 48 -13.42 10.63 11.72
N GLY A 49 -13.77 11.85 11.31
CA GLY A 49 -12.86 12.99 11.23
C GLY A 49 -11.77 12.91 10.15
N SER A 50 -11.76 11.90 9.29
CA SER A 50 -10.81 11.82 8.17
C SER A 50 -11.24 12.65 6.97
N LEU A 51 -10.27 13.07 6.14
CA LEU A 51 -10.56 13.79 4.89
C LEU A 51 -11.52 13.02 3.98
N ARG A 52 -11.34 11.69 3.85
CA ARG A 52 -12.26 10.83 3.09
C ARG A 52 -13.67 10.82 3.68
N GLY A 53 -13.82 10.86 5.01
CA GLY A 53 -15.13 10.95 5.66
C GLY A 53 -15.84 12.24 5.33
N THR A 54 -15.15 13.38 5.46
CA THR A 54 -15.68 14.69 5.05
C THR A 54 -16.04 14.71 3.56
N GLY A 55 -15.23 14.06 2.71
CA GLY A 55 -15.51 13.91 1.28
C GLY A 55 -16.81 13.16 1.02
N ASP A 56 -16.97 11.99 1.64
CA ASP A 56 -18.16 11.16 1.49
C ASP A 56 -19.43 11.85 2.02
N ASP A 57 -19.36 12.55 3.16
CA ASP A 57 -20.48 13.34 3.69
C ASP A 57 -20.94 14.45 2.72
N LEU A 58 -20.01 14.96 1.91
CA LEU A 58 -20.27 15.99 0.90
C LEU A 58 -20.50 15.42 -0.51
N GLY A 59 -20.47 14.11 -0.69
CA GLY A 59 -20.56 13.45 -2.00
C GLY A 59 -19.39 13.75 -2.93
N ILE A 60 -18.24 14.14 -2.39
CA ILE A 60 -17.00 14.40 -3.13
C ILE A 60 -16.16 13.12 -3.12
N PRO A 61 -15.90 12.49 -4.27
CA PRO A 61 -15.02 11.31 -4.34
C PRO A 61 -13.59 11.68 -3.96
N ILE A 62 -13.05 10.95 -2.97
CA ILE A 62 -11.68 11.10 -2.48
C ILE A 62 -11.00 9.74 -2.45
N ILE A 63 -9.84 9.64 -3.09
CA ILE A 63 -8.94 8.50 -2.99
C ILE A 63 -7.67 8.90 -2.24
N THR A 64 -7.07 7.97 -1.51
CA THR A 64 -5.79 8.20 -0.83
C THR A 64 -4.72 7.32 -1.44
N TYR A 65 -3.65 7.93 -1.94
CA TYR A 65 -2.44 7.23 -2.35
C TYR A 65 -1.52 7.03 -1.17
N GLU A 66 -0.98 5.82 -1.01
CA GLU A 66 -0.04 5.45 0.04
C GLU A 66 1.17 4.77 -0.61
N ALA A 67 2.38 5.32 -0.44
CA ALA A 67 3.61 4.73 -0.96
C ALA A 67 4.87 5.23 -0.27
N GLY A 68 5.95 4.45 -0.30
CA GLY A 68 7.26 4.86 0.21
C GLY A 68 7.26 5.13 1.71
N GLU A 69 8.24 5.93 2.16
CA GLU A 69 8.52 6.23 3.56
C GLU A 69 8.68 7.74 3.80
N ALA A 70 8.27 8.23 4.98
CA ALA A 70 8.51 9.62 5.35
C ALA A 70 10.02 9.94 5.47
N LEU A 71 10.40 11.18 5.12
CA LEU A 71 11.78 11.71 5.25
C LEU A 71 12.81 11.04 4.33
N ARG A 72 12.36 10.30 3.31
CA ARG A 72 13.20 9.69 2.26
C ARG A 72 12.54 9.90 0.90
N PHE A 73 13.35 10.07 -0.14
CA PHE A 73 12.86 9.97 -1.50
C PHE A 73 12.89 8.52 -1.93
N ASP A 74 11.76 8.08 -2.46
CA ASP A 74 11.57 6.76 -3.04
C ASP A 74 11.12 7.00 -4.49
N GLU A 75 12.03 6.79 -5.44
CA GLU A 75 11.80 7.10 -6.85
C GLU A 75 10.61 6.30 -7.41
N THR A 76 10.50 5.02 -7.02
CA THR A 76 9.38 4.14 -7.34
C THR A 76 8.06 4.75 -6.85
N ALA A 77 7.98 5.16 -5.59
CA ALA A 77 6.78 5.79 -5.03
C ALA A 77 6.42 7.11 -5.73
N ILE A 78 7.42 7.92 -6.10
CA ILE A 78 7.24 9.22 -6.74
C ILE A 78 6.74 9.06 -8.17
N VAL A 79 7.42 8.26 -8.99
CA VAL A 79 7.04 8.04 -10.40
C VAL A 79 5.66 7.39 -10.47
N ALA A 80 5.38 6.40 -9.63
CA ALA A 80 4.06 5.79 -9.52
C ALA A 80 2.97 6.83 -9.18
N GLY A 81 3.23 7.70 -8.21
CA GLY A 81 2.29 8.75 -7.81
C GLY A 81 2.05 9.77 -8.90
N VAL A 82 3.09 10.23 -9.60
CA VAL A 82 2.99 11.18 -10.71
C VAL A 82 2.22 10.58 -11.88
N ASN A 83 2.53 9.34 -12.24
CA ASN A 83 1.84 8.62 -13.32
C ASN A 83 0.36 8.40 -12.97
N GLY A 84 0.06 8.01 -11.73
CA GLY A 84 -1.30 7.78 -11.29
C GLY A 84 -2.16 9.05 -11.21
N VAL A 85 -1.63 10.16 -10.68
CA VAL A 85 -2.33 11.45 -10.70
C VAL A 85 -2.65 11.89 -12.13
N ARG A 86 -1.67 11.79 -13.05
CA ARG A 86 -1.90 12.11 -14.48
C ARG A 86 -2.95 11.20 -15.10
N SER A 87 -2.93 9.91 -14.78
CA SER A 87 -3.90 8.94 -15.28
C SER A 87 -5.33 9.27 -14.81
N VAL A 88 -5.51 9.63 -13.54
CA VAL A 88 -6.81 10.12 -13.03
C VAL A 88 -7.23 11.42 -13.73
N MET A 89 -6.32 12.36 -13.93
CA MET A 89 -6.65 13.60 -14.66
C MET A 89 -7.05 13.34 -16.12
N HIS A 90 -6.47 12.33 -16.78
CA HIS A 90 -6.93 11.88 -18.10
C HIS A 90 -8.33 11.26 -18.04
N HIS A 91 -8.57 10.37 -17.07
CA HIS A 91 -9.87 9.74 -16.86
C HIS A 91 -10.98 10.79 -16.62
N LEU A 92 -10.70 11.83 -15.84
CA LEU A 92 -11.61 12.94 -15.56
C LEU A 92 -11.71 13.96 -16.71
N GLY A 93 -11.00 13.76 -17.82
CA GLY A 93 -11.02 14.67 -18.97
C GLY A 93 -10.35 16.03 -18.72
N MET A 94 -9.56 16.17 -17.65
CA MET A 94 -8.87 17.42 -17.30
C MET A 94 -7.68 17.71 -18.21
N ILE A 95 -7.06 16.68 -18.79
CA ILE A 95 -5.93 16.78 -19.71
C ILE A 95 -6.06 15.82 -20.91
N ARG A 96 -5.54 16.23 -22.07
CA ARG A 96 -5.60 15.44 -23.31
C ARG A 96 -4.85 14.13 -23.17
N LYS A 97 -5.51 13.01 -23.49
CA LYS A 97 -4.92 11.66 -23.48
C LYS A 97 -3.65 11.60 -24.33
N ARG A 98 -2.50 11.25 -23.73
CA ARG A 98 -1.29 10.84 -24.45
C ARG A 98 -1.47 9.39 -24.94
N ALA A 99 -0.71 8.96 -25.95
CA ALA A 99 -0.67 7.54 -26.35
C ALA A 99 -0.45 6.69 -25.09
N SER A 100 -1.32 5.69 -24.87
CA SER A 100 -1.50 5.06 -23.56
C SER A 100 -0.23 4.37 -23.07
N SER A 101 0.22 4.69 -21.85
CA SER A 101 0.92 3.70 -21.03
C SER A 101 -0.07 2.57 -20.72
N LYS A 102 0.39 1.32 -20.70
CA LYS A 102 -0.44 0.20 -20.24
C LYS A 102 -0.68 0.44 -18.75
N LEU A 103 -1.94 0.65 -18.35
CA LEU A 103 -2.27 0.68 -16.93
C LEU A 103 -2.36 -0.76 -16.44
N VAL A 104 -1.78 -1.01 -15.27
CA VAL A 104 -1.95 -2.28 -14.58
C VAL A 104 -3.33 -2.27 -13.92
N GLU A 105 -4.10 -3.34 -14.15
CA GLU A 105 -5.34 -3.58 -13.42
C GLU A 105 -5.00 -3.89 -11.95
N PRO A 106 -5.44 -3.09 -10.98
CA PRO A 106 -5.08 -3.24 -9.57
C PRO A 106 -5.69 -4.51 -8.98
N ALA A 107 -4.93 -5.18 -8.13
CA ALA A 107 -5.46 -6.24 -7.29
C ALA A 107 -6.35 -5.64 -6.19
N LEU A 108 -7.59 -6.11 -6.10
CA LEU A 108 -8.54 -5.62 -5.09
C LEU A 108 -8.39 -6.37 -3.76
N ALA A 109 -7.89 -5.66 -2.75
CA ALA A 109 -7.91 -6.12 -1.37
C ALA A 109 -9.20 -5.66 -0.68
N ARG A 110 -10.03 -6.62 -0.21
CA ARG A 110 -11.28 -6.28 0.48
C ARG A 110 -11.10 -5.91 1.95
N SER A 111 -9.94 -6.28 2.52
CA SER A 111 -9.63 -6.06 3.92
C SER A 111 -8.13 -6.20 4.17
N SER A 112 -7.67 -5.75 5.33
CA SER A 112 -6.27 -5.83 5.73
C SER A 112 -6.14 -5.95 7.25
N SER A 113 -4.95 -6.24 7.76
CA SER A 113 -4.69 -6.30 9.21
C SER A 113 -3.22 -6.06 9.52
N TRP A 114 -2.94 -5.45 10.66
CA TRP A 114 -1.58 -5.27 11.16
C TRP A 114 -1.13 -6.48 11.99
N VAL A 115 0.05 -6.99 11.70
CA VAL A 115 0.80 -7.89 12.60
C VAL A 115 1.62 -7.03 13.56
N ARG A 116 1.59 -7.37 14.84
CA ARG A 116 2.20 -6.60 15.92
C ARG A 116 3.41 -7.31 16.50
N ALA A 117 4.33 -6.55 17.08
CA ALA A 117 5.46 -7.10 17.82
C ALA A 117 4.95 -7.90 19.04
N PRO A 118 5.39 -9.15 19.23
CA PRO A 118 4.95 -9.98 20.35
C PRO A 118 5.61 -9.59 21.67
N ALA A 119 6.76 -8.90 21.61
CA ALA A 119 7.54 -8.46 22.76
C ALA A 119 8.40 -7.24 22.40
N ASP A 120 9.03 -6.64 23.40
CA ASP A 120 10.07 -5.63 23.23
C ASP A 120 11.38 -6.26 22.70
N GLY A 121 12.09 -5.57 21.82
CA GLY A 121 13.43 -6.00 21.43
C GLY A 121 13.87 -5.55 20.05
N PHE A 122 14.78 -6.33 19.46
CA PHE A 122 15.28 -6.11 18.11
C PHE A 122 14.50 -6.93 17.09
N PHE A 123 13.81 -6.24 16.19
CA PHE A 123 13.07 -6.85 15.11
C PHE A 123 13.97 -7.17 13.91
N ARG A 124 13.92 -8.43 13.49
CA ARG A 124 14.61 -8.98 12.32
C ARG A 124 13.55 -9.39 11.30
N PRO A 125 13.23 -8.54 10.32
CA PRO A 125 12.24 -8.87 9.29
C PRO A 125 12.73 -10.02 8.41
N SER A 126 11.82 -10.91 7.98
CA SER A 126 12.10 -11.95 6.98
C SER A 126 11.17 -11.90 5.77
N ALA A 127 10.24 -10.94 5.74
CA ALA A 127 9.40 -10.61 4.59
C ALA A 127 9.59 -9.14 4.17
N GLN A 128 9.44 -8.87 2.88
CA GLN A 128 9.56 -7.56 2.23
C GLN A 128 8.19 -7.05 1.76
N LEU A 129 8.11 -5.77 1.38
CA LEU A 129 6.93 -5.24 0.68
C LEU A 129 6.69 -6.01 -0.63
N GLY A 130 5.43 -6.30 -0.93
CA GLY A 130 5.03 -7.08 -2.10
C GLY A 130 5.04 -8.59 -1.88
N ASP A 131 5.76 -9.09 -0.86
CA ASP A 131 5.85 -10.53 -0.60
C ASP A 131 4.48 -11.13 -0.27
N ARG A 132 4.22 -12.31 -0.85
CA ARG A 132 3.11 -13.16 -0.49
C ARG A 132 3.42 -13.97 0.77
N VAL A 133 2.51 -13.89 1.73
CA VAL A 133 2.57 -14.65 2.98
C VAL A 133 1.32 -15.50 3.17
N ARG A 134 1.46 -16.62 3.89
CA ARG A 134 0.34 -17.47 4.32
C ARG A 134 0.12 -17.31 5.82
N LYS A 135 -1.12 -17.46 6.25
CA LYS A 135 -1.45 -17.53 7.68
C LYS A 135 -0.59 -18.61 8.35
N GLY A 136 0.10 -18.24 9.42
CA GLY A 136 0.99 -19.14 10.17
C GLY A 136 2.45 -19.09 9.74
N ASP A 137 2.79 -18.40 8.64
CA ASP A 137 4.19 -18.21 8.25
C ASP A 137 4.92 -17.32 9.26
N THR A 138 6.17 -17.66 9.57
CA THR A 138 7.06 -16.77 10.32
C THR A 138 7.60 -15.70 9.38
N ILE A 139 7.25 -14.45 9.63
CA ILE A 139 7.60 -13.28 8.80
C ILE A 139 8.66 -12.38 9.45
N GLY A 140 9.17 -12.77 10.61
CA GLY A 140 10.32 -12.16 11.26
C GLY A 140 10.49 -12.69 12.68
N HIS A 141 11.45 -12.13 13.41
CA HIS A 141 11.68 -12.47 14.81
C HIS A 141 11.94 -11.19 15.62
N VAL A 142 11.49 -11.15 16.86
CA VAL A 142 11.90 -10.13 17.84
C VAL A 142 12.74 -10.79 18.91
N SER A 143 13.95 -10.29 19.13
CA SER A 143 14.87 -10.87 20.12
C SER A 143 15.47 -9.82 21.04
N GLY A 144 15.68 -10.19 22.30
CA GLY A 144 16.51 -9.41 23.21
C GLY A 144 17.99 -9.41 22.79
N PRO A 145 18.83 -8.54 23.39
CA PRO A 145 20.25 -8.44 23.06
C PRO A 145 21.06 -9.73 23.26
N LEU A 146 20.60 -10.63 24.13
CA LEU A 146 21.30 -11.86 24.54
C LEU A 146 20.58 -13.15 24.13
N ASP A 147 19.41 -13.04 23.50
CA ASP A 147 18.61 -14.19 23.08
C ASP A 147 18.81 -14.46 21.58
N ALA A 148 19.40 -15.61 21.28
CA ALA A 148 19.66 -16.02 19.90
C ALA A 148 18.39 -16.48 19.18
N THR A 149 17.41 -17.03 19.90
CA THR A 149 16.21 -17.67 19.33
C THR A 149 15.14 -16.65 18.96
N GLY A 150 14.84 -15.69 19.84
CA GLY A 150 13.82 -14.67 19.60
C GLY A 150 12.40 -15.21 19.49
N GLU A 151 11.43 -14.34 19.72
CA GLU A 151 10.01 -14.65 19.53
C GLU A 151 9.61 -14.50 18.06
N PRO A 152 8.96 -15.51 17.46
CA PRO A 152 8.59 -15.45 16.05
C PRO A 152 7.42 -14.50 15.84
N VAL A 153 7.53 -13.65 14.81
CA VAL A 153 6.43 -12.81 14.32
C VAL A 153 5.66 -13.63 13.28
N ILE A 154 4.41 -13.95 13.58
CA ILE A 154 3.59 -14.85 12.76
C ILE A 154 2.58 -14.06 11.92
N ALA A 155 2.48 -14.40 10.63
CA ALA A 155 1.46 -13.87 9.75
C ALA A 155 0.05 -14.28 10.22
N ALA A 156 -0.76 -13.29 10.63
CA ALA A 156 -2.12 -13.53 11.12
C ALA A 156 -3.12 -13.93 10.02
N ALA A 157 -2.78 -13.67 8.76
CA ALA A 157 -3.61 -13.97 7.59
C ALA A 157 -2.74 -14.22 6.35
N SER A 158 -3.30 -14.91 5.35
CA SER A 158 -2.70 -15.03 4.03
C SER A 158 -2.96 -13.76 3.21
N GLY A 159 -1.98 -13.27 2.47
CA GLY A 159 -2.09 -12.01 1.74
C GLY A 159 -0.77 -11.50 1.20
N LEU A 160 -0.72 -10.21 0.85
CA LEU A 160 0.51 -9.51 0.49
C LEU A 160 0.90 -8.53 1.60
N ILE A 161 2.21 -8.37 1.82
CA ILE A 161 2.75 -7.33 2.69
C ILE A 161 2.69 -5.98 1.94
N ILE A 162 1.82 -5.09 2.41
CA ILE A 162 1.60 -3.76 1.81
C ILE A 162 2.16 -2.60 2.65
N GLY A 163 2.67 -2.91 3.83
CA GLY A 163 3.31 -1.96 4.74
C GLY A 163 4.24 -2.67 5.71
N MET A 164 5.35 -2.04 6.07
CA MET A 164 6.33 -2.60 7.00
C MET A 164 6.99 -1.54 7.87
N ASN A 165 7.43 -1.93 9.07
CA ASN A 165 8.24 -1.13 9.98
C ASN A 165 9.73 -1.35 9.69
N ASN A 166 10.48 -0.26 9.61
CA ASN A 166 11.90 -0.24 9.30
C ASN A 166 12.79 -0.07 10.55
N LEU A 167 12.20 0.16 11.73
CA LEU A 167 12.95 0.28 12.97
C LEU A 167 13.51 -1.09 13.38
N PRO A 168 14.82 -1.16 13.68
CA PRO A 168 15.40 -2.36 14.24
C PRO A 168 14.97 -2.58 15.68
N GLN A 169 14.65 -1.52 16.44
CA GLN A 169 14.16 -1.61 17.80
C GLN A 169 12.65 -1.39 17.82
N VAL A 170 11.91 -2.29 18.45
CA VAL A 170 10.44 -2.26 18.52
C VAL A 170 9.96 -2.53 19.93
N TYR A 171 8.75 -2.07 20.23
CA TYR A 171 8.06 -2.34 21.48
C TYR A 171 6.88 -3.28 21.28
N GLU A 172 6.50 -4.02 22.31
CA GLU A 172 5.32 -4.90 22.30
C GLU A 172 4.08 -4.14 21.80
N GLY A 173 3.35 -4.76 20.87
CA GLY A 173 2.15 -4.16 20.27
C GLY A 173 2.43 -3.17 19.12
N GLU A 174 3.68 -2.83 18.85
CA GLU A 174 4.03 -1.96 17.72
C GLU A 174 3.68 -2.64 16.38
N ALA A 175 3.20 -1.85 15.41
CA ALA A 175 2.86 -2.36 14.08
C ALA A 175 4.15 -2.71 13.32
N LEU A 176 4.28 -3.98 12.90
CA LEU A 176 5.44 -4.49 12.16
C LEU A 176 5.14 -4.67 10.68
N TYR A 177 4.02 -5.33 10.35
CA TYR A 177 3.60 -5.59 8.97
C TYR A 177 2.13 -5.31 8.77
N HIS A 178 1.77 -4.80 7.60
CA HIS A 178 0.39 -4.63 7.16
C HIS A 178 0.09 -5.62 6.05
N ILE A 179 -0.80 -6.58 6.31
CA ILE A 179 -1.15 -7.64 5.35
C ILE A 179 -2.49 -7.29 4.69
N ALA A 180 -2.50 -7.14 3.36
CA ALA A 180 -3.70 -7.01 2.54
C ALA A 180 -4.22 -8.38 2.09
N ARG A 181 -5.55 -8.57 2.14
CA ARG A 181 -6.22 -9.84 1.85
C ARG A 181 -6.99 -9.75 0.54
N PHE A 182 -6.69 -10.68 -0.36
CA PHE A 182 -7.22 -10.76 -1.72
C PHE A 182 -8.01 -12.06 -1.91
N GLU A 183 -8.89 -12.09 -2.91
CA GLU A 183 -9.53 -13.33 -3.36
C GLU A 183 -8.49 -14.30 -3.96
N SER A 184 -7.60 -13.76 -4.81
CA SER A 184 -6.47 -14.48 -5.40
C SER A 184 -5.15 -13.79 -5.05
N VAL A 185 -4.45 -14.32 -4.03
CA VAL A 185 -3.17 -13.72 -3.60
C VAL A 185 -2.06 -13.91 -4.64
N ARG A 186 -2.11 -15.00 -5.42
CA ARG A 186 -1.14 -15.27 -6.49
C ARG A 186 -1.28 -14.31 -7.67
N GLU A 187 -2.52 -13.96 -8.00
CA GLU A 187 -2.79 -12.96 -9.04
C GLU A 187 -2.33 -11.58 -8.58
N ALA A 188 -2.62 -11.23 -7.32
CA ALA A 188 -2.13 -9.99 -6.72
C ALA A 188 -0.60 -9.88 -6.75
N GLU A 189 0.12 -10.95 -6.41
CA GLU A 189 1.59 -11.04 -6.51
C GLU A 189 2.06 -10.79 -7.95
N SER A 190 1.46 -11.47 -8.93
CA SER A 190 1.78 -11.28 -10.35
C SER A 190 1.51 -9.86 -10.86
N ILE A 191 0.49 -9.19 -10.34
CA ILE A 191 0.15 -7.80 -10.65
C ILE A 191 1.22 -6.86 -10.09
N VAL A 192 1.67 -7.08 -8.84
CA VAL A 192 2.76 -6.32 -8.23
C VAL A 192 4.06 -6.49 -9.02
N ASP A 193 4.42 -7.71 -9.40
CA ASP A 193 5.63 -7.98 -10.20
C ASP A 193 5.57 -7.25 -11.56
N THR A 194 4.42 -7.31 -12.23
CA THR A 194 4.21 -6.63 -13.52
C THR A 194 4.33 -5.11 -13.38
N PHE A 195 3.74 -4.56 -12.31
CA PHE A 195 3.83 -3.14 -12.01
C PHE A 195 5.27 -2.69 -11.75
N HIS A 196 6.03 -3.46 -10.97
CA HIS A 196 7.44 -3.16 -10.70
C HIS A 196 8.27 -3.16 -11.99
N ALA A 197 8.11 -4.19 -12.83
CA ALA A 197 8.83 -4.27 -14.11
C ALA A 197 8.52 -3.07 -15.03
N GLN A 198 7.25 -2.68 -15.13
CA GLN A 198 6.86 -1.54 -15.96
C GLN A 198 7.37 -0.21 -15.38
N LEU A 199 7.40 -0.07 -14.07
CA LEU A 199 7.89 1.14 -13.43
C LEU A 199 9.41 1.28 -13.53
N GLU A 200 10.15 0.18 -13.49
CA GLU A 200 11.59 0.17 -13.78
C GLU A 200 11.88 0.65 -15.20
N GLU A 201 11.07 0.27 -16.20
CA GLU A 201 11.16 0.81 -17.56
C GLU A 201 10.90 2.32 -17.57
N ASP A 202 9.81 2.79 -16.95
CA ASP A 202 9.44 4.21 -16.86
C ASP A 202 10.53 5.06 -16.17
N ILE A 203 11.19 4.52 -15.14
CA ILE A 203 12.28 5.22 -14.42
C ILE A 203 13.53 5.33 -15.30
N ASN A 204 13.87 4.28 -16.06
CA ASN A 204 15.04 4.27 -16.92
C ASN A 204 14.88 5.15 -18.18
N ASP A 205 13.64 5.44 -18.59
CA ASP A 205 13.31 6.28 -19.74
C ASP A 205 13.21 7.79 -19.40
N ASN A 206 13.27 8.18 -18.12
CA ASN A 206 13.24 9.58 -17.64
C ASN A 206 14.63 10.19 -17.45
#